data_AF-A0A849EVC0-F1
#
_entry.id   AF-A0A849EVC0-F1
#
_cell.length_a   1.000
_cell.length_b   1.000
_cell.length_c   1.000
_cell.angle_alpha   90.00
_cell.angle_beta   90.00
_cell.angle_gamma   90.00
#
_symmetry.space_group_name_H-M   'P 1'
#
loop_
_entity.id
_entity.type
_entity.pdbx_description
1 polymer ?
#
loop_
_entity_poly.entity_id
_entity_poly.type
_entity_poly.pdbx_seq_one_letter_code
_entity_poly.pdbx_strand_id
1 'polypeptide(L)' 'MTNEAFFNISGRDENGARIDSRLLEERIQAAVAQGRRRLHIEAYGQHGIGGRLWSAGDDPVQVRITGPAGQ' A
#
# COMPACT_ATOMS: atom_id res chain seq x y z
N MET A 1 23.23 -3.72 -8.36
CA MET A 1 22.10 -3.57 -7.42
C MET A 1 20.95 -2.96 -8.18
N THR A 2 19.95 -3.75 -8.58
CA THR A 2 18.84 -3.24 -9.38
C THR A 2 18.02 -2.30 -8.52
N ASN A 3 18.01 -1.02 -8.88
CA ASN A 3 17.20 0.00 -8.25
C ASN A 3 15.75 -0.19 -8.71
N GLU A 4 15.13 -1.30 -8.32
CA GLU A 4 13.71 -1.56 -8.57
C GLU A 4 12.90 -0.51 -7.84
N ALA A 5 12.24 0.34 -8.63
CA ALA A 5 11.41 1.42 -8.15
C ALA A 5 10.24 0.88 -7.33
N PHE A 6 9.89 1.58 -6.26
CA PHE A 6 8.69 1.26 -5.48
C PHE A 6 7.44 1.54 -6.32
N PHE A 7 6.48 0.63 -6.25
CA PHE A 7 5.14 0.88 -6.80
C PHE A 7 4.34 1.76 -5.83
N ASN A 8 3.99 2.96 -6.27
CA ASN A 8 3.28 3.94 -5.44
C ASN A 8 1.77 3.64 -5.38
N ILE A 9 1.21 3.64 -4.17
CA ILE A 9 -0.21 3.46 -3.90
C ILE A 9 -0.67 4.64 -3.05
N SER A 10 -1.46 5.52 -3.66
CA SER A 10 -2.03 6.67 -2.96
C SER A 10 -3.27 6.30 -2.15
N GLY A 11 -3.30 6.73 -0.90
CA GLY A 11 -4.48 6.76 -0.02
C GLY A 11 -5.41 7.93 -0.29
N ARG A 12 -5.28 8.61 -1.44
CA ARG A 12 -6.18 9.65 -1.92
C ARG A 12 -6.79 9.27 -3.27
N ASP A 13 -7.95 9.85 -3.56
CA ASP A 13 -8.58 9.79 -4.88
C ASP A 13 -8.06 10.92 -5.79
N GLU A 14 -8.57 10.99 -7.01
CA GLU A 14 -8.21 11.99 -8.02
C GLU A 14 -8.51 13.43 -7.58
N ASN A 15 -9.49 13.62 -6.69
CA ASN A 15 -9.83 14.91 -6.08
C ASN A 15 -9.01 15.23 -4.83
N GLY A 16 -8.07 14.34 -4.45
CA GLY A 16 -7.21 14.51 -3.28
C GLY A 16 -7.89 14.22 -1.93
N ALA A 17 -9.11 13.69 -1.92
CA ALA A 17 -9.78 13.28 -0.69
C ALA A 17 -9.24 11.92 -0.23
N ARG A 18 -9.25 11.69 1.09
CA ARG A 18 -8.85 10.41 1.67
C ARG A 18 -9.77 9.30 1.15
N ILE A 19 -9.19 8.21 0.68
CA ILE A 19 -9.96 7.00 0.36
C ILE A 19 -10.25 6.15 1.58
N ASP A 20 -11.30 5.35 1.50
CA ASP A 20 -11.65 4.39 2.53
C ASP A 20 -10.53 3.37 2.76
N SER A 21 -10.39 2.87 3.99
CA SER A 21 -9.35 1.88 4.32
C SER A 21 -9.51 0.62 3.49
N ARG A 22 -10.75 0.20 3.21
CA ARG A 22 -11.03 -0.95 2.35
C ARG A 22 -10.48 -0.75 0.94
N LEU A 23 -10.69 0.42 0.35
CA LEU A 23 -10.23 0.72 -1.01
C LEU A 23 -8.70 0.77 -1.10
N LEU A 24 -8.03 1.33 -0.08
CA LEU A 24 -6.57 1.31 0.00
C LEU A 24 -6.04 -0.13 0.08
N GLU A 25 -6.68 -0.97 0.88
CA GLU A 25 -6.31 -2.38 1.01
C GLU A 25 -6.53 -3.17 -0.27
N GLU A 26 -7.62 -2.93 -1.00
CA GLU A 26 -7.88 -3.55 -2.31
C GLU A 26 -6.79 -3.18 -3.34
N ARG A 27 -6.34 -1.92 -3.35
CA ARG A 27 -5.21 -1.47 -4.20
C ARG A 27 -3.91 -2.18 -3.85
N ILE A 28 -3.63 -2.35 -2.56
CA ILE A 28 -2.45 -3.09 -2.06
C ILE A 28 -2.52 -4.55 -2.48
N GLN A 29 -3.65 -5.22 -2.26
CA GLN A 29 -3.83 -6.63 -2.65
C GLN A 29 -3.71 -6.83 -4.16
N ALA A 30 -4.32 -5.94 -4.96
CA ALA A 30 -4.20 -5.99 -6.42
C ALA A 30 -2.75 -5.80 -6.87
N ALA A 31 -1.98 -4.95 -6.18
CA ALA A 31 -0.56 -4.76 -6.49
C ALA A 31 0.26 -6.02 -6.18
N VAL A 32 0.06 -6.63 -5.00
CA VAL A 32 0.72 -7.88 -4.63
C VAL A 32 0.34 -9.02 -5.58
N ALA A 33 -0.95 -9.13 -5.97
CA ALA A 33 -1.43 -10.12 -6.92
C ALA A 33 -0.84 -9.95 -8.33
N GLN A 34 -0.48 -8.72 -8.71
CA GLN A 34 0.25 -8.41 -9.94
C GLN A 34 1.76 -8.70 -9.84
N GLY A 35 2.22 -9.30 -8.74
CA GLY A 35 3.63 -9.64 -8.51
C GLY A 35 4.47 -8.47 -8.00
N ARG A 36 3.88 -7.35 -7.58
CA ARG A 36 4.64 -6.22 -7.03
C ARG A 36 5.06 -6.53 -5.61
N ARG A 37 6.38 -6.54 -5.38
CA ARG A 37 6.98 -6.86 -4.08
C ARG A 37 7.57 -5.65 -3.35
N ARG A 38 7.68 -4.50 -4.01
CA ARG A 38 8.11 -3.23 -3.41
C ARG A 38 6.99 -2.21 -3.51
N LEU A 39 6.32 -1.93 -2.40
CA LEU A 39 5.17 -1.04 -2.33
C LEU A 39 5.51 0.22 -1.52
N HIS A 40 5.20 1.38 -2.06
CA HIS A 40 5.21 2.64 -1.32
C HIS A 40 3.75 3.09 -1.16
N ILE A 41 3.27 3.09 0.09
CA ILE A 41 1.90 3.41 0.44
C ILE A 41 1.86 4.79 1.08
N GLU A 42 1.10 5.70 0.48
CA GLU A 42 0.81 7.01 1.05
C GLU A 42 -0.49 6.93 1.87
N ALA A 43 -0.38 6.70 3.17
CA ALA A 43 -1.51 6.56 4.08
C ALA A 43 -1.90 7.91 4.69
N TYR A 44 -3.21 8.18 4.81
CA TYR A 44 -3.71 9.45 5.35
C TYR A 44 -4.69 9.19 6.51
N GLY A 45 -4.16 9.10 7.74
CA GLY A 45 -4.91 8.79 8.96
C GLY A 45 -4.87 7.31 9.34
N GLN A 46 -5.77 6.87 10.24
CA GLN A 46 -5.78 5.48 10.71
C GLN A 46 -6.23 4.53 9.57
N HIS A 47 -5.26 3.85 8.96
CA HIS A 47 -5.47 2.72 8.05
C HIS A 47 -4.87 1.49 8.70
N GLY A 48 -5.66 0.44 8.88
CA GLY A 48 -5.15 -0.87 9.29
C GLY A 48 -4.38 -1.52 8.16
N ILE A 49 -3.10 -1.18 8.00
CA ILE A 49 -2.22 -1.79 6.98
C ILE A 49 -1.54 -3.00 7.63
N GLY A 50 -2.12 -4.19 7.49
CA GLY A 50 -1.50 -5.37 8.09
C GLY A 50 -2.21 -6.70 7.83
N GLY A 51 -3.53 -6.77 8.00
CA GLY A 51 -4.24 -8.06 7.95
C GLY A 51 -4.25 -8.74 6.57
N ARG A 52 -4.04 -7.97 5.51
CA ARG A 52 -4.25 -8.40 4.12
C ARG A 52 -2.99 -8.45 3.24
N LEU A 53 -1.83 -8.07 3.79
CA LEU A 53 -0.53 -8.24 3.12
C LEU A 53 -0.09 -9.72 3.03
N TRP A 54 -0.78 -10.61 3.74
CA TRP A 54 -0.45 -12.02 3.89
C TRP A 54 -0.80 -12.86 2.64
N SER A 55 -1.53 -12.31 1.67
CA SER A 55 -1.77 -12.97 0.38
C SER A 55 -0.51 -13.09 -0.49
N ALA A 56 0.62 -12.49 -0.08
CA ALA A 56 1.89 -12.59 -0.79
C ALA A 56 2.51 -14.00 -0.79
N GLY A 57 2.01 -14.91 0.06
CA GLY A 57 2.60 -16.23 0.29
C GLY A 57 3.95 -16.12 1.01
N ASP A 58 4.92 -16.92 0.59
CA ASP A 58 6.29 -16.93 1.13
C ASP A 58 7.17 -15.78 0.60
N ASP A 59 6.71 -15.06 -0.42
CA ASP A 59 7.54 -14.07 -1.10
C ASP A 59 7.55 -12.73 -0.33
N PRO A 60 8.72 -12.24 0.10
CA PRO A 60 8.82 -11.08 0.96
C PRO A 60 8.38 -9.81 0.24
N VAL A 61 7.37 -9.12 0.79
CA VAL A 61 6.93 -7.81 0.30
C VAL A 61 7.57 -6.71 1.15
N GLN A 62 8.40 -5.89 0.52
CA GLN A 62 8.93 -4.67 1.12
C GLN A 62 7.88 -3.57 1.01
N VAL A 63 7.42 -3.08 2.16
CA VAL A 63 6.44 -2.00 2.24
C VAL A 63 7.07 -0.78 2.89
N ARG A 64 6.93 0.37 2.24
CA ARG A 64 7.23 1.69 2.80
C ARG A 64 5.94 2.44 2.97
N ILE A 65 5.66 2.93 4.17
CA ILE A 65 4.44 3.70 4.47
C ILE A 65 4.85 5.14 4.78
N THR A 66 4.20 6.10 4.15
CA THR A 66 4.41 7.55 4.40
C THR A 66 3.07 8.27 4.55
N GLY A 67 3.08 9.39 5.25
CA GLY A 67 1.90 10.23 5.46
C GLY A 67 1.61 10.45 6.94
N PRO A 68 0.65 11.34 7.27
CA PRO A 68 0.35 11.67 8.66
C PRO A 68 -0.22 10.43 9.38
N ALA A 69 0.41 10.05 10.48
CA ALA A 69 -0.13 9.05 11.40
C ALA A 69 -1.51 9.54 11.89
N GLY A 70 -2.49 8.64 11.91
CA GLY A 70 -3.77 8.93 12.57
C GLY A 70 -3.51 9.21 14.05
N GLN A 71 -4.13 10.27 14.57
CA GLN A 71 -4.17 10.60 16.00
C GLN A 71 -4.85 9.51 16.81
#